data_AF-A0A6J4QC95-F1
#
_entry.id   AF-A0A6J4QC95-F1
#
_cell.length_a   1.000
_cell.length_b   1.000
_cell.length_c   1.000
_cell.angle_alpha   90.00
_cell.angle_beta   90.00
_cell.angle_gamma   90.00
#
_symmetry.space_group_name_H-M   'P 1'
#
loop_
_entity.id
_entity.type
_entity.pdbx_description
1 polymer ?
#
loop_
_entity_poly.entity_id
_entity_poly.type
_entity_poly.pdbx_seq_one_letter_code
_entity_poly.pdbx_strand_id
1 'polypeptide(L)'
;MDKASVAYVLCRIEDDSSLTPVSQHQDILTGIAAGGYAVEVEDFDLAYALYSGATRVAAFREGRIGYRMWATRTGRISPSVEDRYDHDVDELMA
;
A
#
# COMPACT_ATOMS: atom_id res chain seq x y z
N MET A 1 -9.86 -13.78 -33.60
CA MET A 1 -9.09 -14.21 -32.42
C MET A 1 -9.10 -13.02 -31.47
N ASP A 2 -10.22 -12.88 -30.79
CA ASP A 2 -10.51 -11.83 -29.83
C ASP A 2 -9.54 -12.01 -28.67
N LYS A 3 -8.42 -11.29 -28.75
CA LYS A 3 -7.47 -11.18 -27.66
C LYS A 3 -8.27 -10.48 -26.57
N ALA A 4 -8.87 -11.26 -25.66
CA ALA A 4 -9.52 -10.73 -24.49
C ALA A 4 -8.51 -9.75 -23.89
N SER A 5 -8.78 -8.45 -24.00
CA SER A 5 -7.94 -7.42 -23.40
C SER A 5 -8.09 -7.63 -21.92
N VAL A 6 -7.21 -8.46 -21.35
CA VAL A 6 -7.22 -8.73 -19.92
C VAL A 6 -6.81 -7.43 -19.27
N ALA A 7 -7.78 -6.74 -18.69
CA ALA A 7 -7.53 -5.52 -17.95
C ALA A 7 -6.72 -5.89 -16.71
N TYR A 8 -5.57 -5.25 -16.57
CA TYR A 8 -4.78 -5.29 -15.36
C TYR A 8 -5.42 -4.36 -14.34
N VAL A 9 -5.88 -4.91 -13.22
CA VAL A 9 -6.55 -4.15 -12.17
C VAL A 9 -5.57 -3.92 -11.03
N LEU A 10 -5.28 -2.66 -10.72
CA LEU A 10 -4.54 -2.30 -9.53
C LEU A 10 -5.52 -2.31 -8.36
N CYS A 11 -5.21 -3.11 -7.34
CA CYS A 11 -5.98 -3.20 -6.12
C CYS A 11 -5.14 -2.69 -4.96
N ARG A 12 -5.76 -1.91 -4.08
CA ARG A 12 -5.24 -1.63 -2.75
C ARG A 12 -5.58 -2.82 -1.85
N ILE A 13 -4.61 -3.20 -1.01
CA ILE A 13 -4.76 -4.25 -0.01
C ILE A 13 -4.96 -3.54 1.33
N GLU A 14 -6.16 -3.69 1.89
CA GLU A 14 -6.50 -3.14 3.20
C GLU A 14 -5.89 -4.01 4.34
N ASP A 15 -5.88 -3.50 5.57
CA ASP A 15 -5.36 -4.22 6.75
C ASP A 15 -6.10 -5.55 7.03
N ASP A 16 -7.38 -5.64 6.66
CA ASP A 16 -8.18 -6.88 6.75
C ASP A 16 -7.95 -7.84 5.57
N SER A 17 -6.95 -7.55 4.72
CA SER A 17 -6.62 -8.26 3.49
C SER A 17 -7.69 -8.20 2.40
N SER A 18 -8.71 -7.34 2.54
CA SER A 18 -9.65 -7.07 1.47
C SER A 18 -8.98 -6.31 0.32
N LEU A 19 -9.54 -6.49 -0.89
CA LEU A 19 -9.00 -5.90 -2.12
C LEU A 19 -9.96 -4.82 -2.61
N THR A 20 -9.50 -3.58 -2.60
CA THR A 20 -10.23 -2.45 -3.16
C THR A 20 -9.67 -2.13 -4.55
N PRO A 21 -10.44 -2.27 -5.64
CA PRO A 21 -9.98 -1.90 -6.97
C PRO A 21 -9.80 -0.38 -7.08
N VAL A 22 -8.61 0.05 -7.49
CA VAL A 22 -8.20 1.46 -7.60
C VAL A 22 -8.30 1.92 -9.05
N SER A 23 -7.71 1.16 -9.96
CA SER A 23 -7.61 1.53 -11.38
C SER A 23 -7.49 0.31 -12.28
N GLN A 24 -7.85 0.47 -13.56
CA GLN A 24 -7.74 -0.55 -14.58
C GLN A 24 -6.82 -0.09 -15.72
N HIS A 25 -5.99 -1.00 -16.21
CA HIS A 25 -4.97 -0.71 -17.21
C HIS A 25 -5.01 -1.78 -18.31
N GLN A 26 -4.96 -1.36 -19.56
CA GLN A 26 -4.89 -2.31 -20.69
C GLN A 26 -3.50 -2.95 -20.82
N ASP A 27 -2.48 -2.28 -20.30
CA ASP A 27 -1.09 -2.70 -20.40
C ASP A 27 -0.45 -2.88 -19.02
N ILE A 28 0.39 -3.91 -18.89
CA ILE A 28 1.03 -4.29 -17.63
C ILE A 28 2.01 -3.22 -17.14
N LEU A 29 2.76 -2.57 -18.04
CA LEU A 29 3.75 -1.56 -17.66
C LEU A 29 3.05 -0.32 -17.12
N THR A 30 1.91 0.04 -17.73
CA THR A 30 1.06 1.13 -17.22
C THR A 30 0.54 0.80 -15.82
N GLY A 31 0.09 -0.43 -15.58
CA GLY A 31 -0.35 -0.87 -14.26
C GLY A 31 0.77 -0.90 -13.22
N ILE A 32 1.99 -1.28 -13.62
CA ILE A 32 3.16 -1.25 -12.74
C ILE A 32 3.56 0.18 -12.39
N ALA A 33 3.57 1.09 -13.36
CA ALA A 33 3.85 2.50 -13.13
C ALA A 33 2.82 3.12 -12.18
N ALA A 34 1.53 2.78 -12.35
CA ALA A 34 0.48 3.22 -11.44
C ALA A 34 0.66 2.66 -10.02
N GLY A 35 1.00 1.38 -9.86
CA GLY A 35 1.28 0.78 -8.55
C GLY A 35 2.51 1.40 -7.87
N GLY A 36 3.55 1.72 -8.63
CA GLY A 36 4.73 2.45 -8.15
C GLY A 36 4.38 3.86 -7.70
N TYR A 37 3.65 4.62 -8.53
CA TYR A 37 3.20 5.96 -8.19
C TYR A 37 2.31 5.98 -6.94
N ALA A 38 1.38 5.03 -6.82
CA ALA A 38 0.48 4.93 -5.68
C ALA A 38 1.25 4.77 -4.36
N VAL A 39 2.29 3.93 -4.33
CA VAL A 39 3.10 3.73 -3.12
C VAL A 39 4.17 4.80 -2.91
N GLU A 40 4.60 5.53 -3.94
CA GLU A 40 5.66 6.55 -3.82
C GLU A 40 5.11 7.96 -3.57
N VAL A 41 3.90 8.25 -4.05
CA VAL A 41 3.36 9.62 -4.10
C VAL A 41 2.03 9.75 -3.38
N GLU A 42 1.10 8.80 -3.56
CA GLU A 42 -0.26 8.94 -3.02
C GLU A 42 -0.33 8.48 -1.57
N ASP A 43 -0.09 7.19 -1.35
CA ASP A 43 -0.31 6.55 -0.06
C ASP A 43 0.86 5.64 0.24
N PHE A 44 1.90 6.25 0.81
CA PHE A 44 3.09 5.50 1.17
C PHE A 44 2.71 4.33 2.06
N ASP A 45 1.77 4.44 3.00
CA ASP A 45 1.58 3.39 4.00
C ASP A 45 0.80 2.14 3.57
N LEU A 46 0.19 2.15 2.40
CA LEU A 46 -0.70 1.08 1.95
C LEU A 46 0.03 0.08 1.05
N ALA A 47 -0.46 -1.15 1.04
CA ALA A 47 0.03 -2.19 0.14
C ALA A 47 -0.87 -2.23 -1.10
N TYR A 48 -0.28 -2.50 -2.26
CA TYR A 48 -1.01 -2.61 -3.51
C TYR A 48 -0.61 -3.88 -4.24
N ALA A 49 -1.50 -4.40 -5.08
CA ALA A 49 -1.21 -5.52 -5.96
C ALA A 49 -1.91 -5.34 -7.31
N LEU A 50 -1.21 -5.70 -8.37
CA LEU A 50 -1.74 -5.70 -9.72
C LEU A 50 -2.24 -7.11 -10.07
N TYR A 51 -3.45 -7.20 -10.58
CA TYR A 51 -4.11 -8.44 -10.96
C TYR A 51 -4.41 -8.48 -12.44
N SER A 52 -4.26 -9.66 -13.04
CA SER A 52 -4.73 -9.99 -14.39
C SER A 52 -5.82 -11.04 -14.24
N GLY A 53 -7.08 -10.60 -14.19
CA GLY A 53 -8.19 -11.45 -13.77
C GLY A 53 -8.03 -11.89 -12.31
N ALA A 54 -8.01 -13.20 -12.05
CA ALA A 54 -7.80 -13.76 -10.71
C ALA A 54 -6.31 -13.94 -10.33
N THR A 55 -5.38 -13.68 -11.25
CA THR A 55 -3.94 -13.92 -11.03
C THR A 55 -3.25 -12.65 -10.58
N ARG A 56 -2.56 -12.68 -9.44
CA ARG A 56 -1.69 -11.58 -8.99
C ARG A 56 -0.41 -11.57 -9.84
N VAL A 57 -0.13 -10.47 -10.51
CA VAL A 57 1.03 -10.34 -11.42
C VAL A 57 2.13 -9.43 -10.88
N ALA A 58 1.80 -8.51 -9.99
CA ALA A 58 2.78 -7.70 -9.27
C ALA A 58 2.24 -7.36 -7.87
N ALA A 59 3.15 -7.11 -6.93
CA ALA A 59 2.83 -6.61 -5.60
C ALA A 59 3.77 -5.44 -5.27
N PHE A 60 3.22 -4.43 -4.62
CA PHE A 60 3.89 -3.20 -4.25
C PHE A 60 3.81 -3.05 -2.74
N ARG A 61 4.97 -2.82 -2.12
CA ARG A 61 5.10 -2.58 -0.67
C ARG A 61 4.58 -3.70 0.25
N GLU A 62 4.64 -4.96 -0.21
CA GLU A 62 4.22 -6.16 0.54
C GLU A 62 5.02 -6.42 1.86
N GLY A 63 6.09 -5.66 2.12
CA GLY A 63 7.07 -5.95 3.19
C GLY A 63 7.01 -5.10 4.47
N ARG A 64 6.29 -3.97 4.54
CA ARG A 64 6.38 -3.05 5.71
C ARG A 64 5.30 -3.20 6.78
N ILE A 65 4.05 -3.55 6.43
CA ILE A 65 3.00 -3.77 7.43
C ILE A 65 3.35 -4.99 8.29
N GLY A 66 3.77 -6.10 7.66
CA GLY A 66 4.23 -7.29 8.37
C GLY A 66 5.46 -7.03 9.24
N TYR A 67 6.45 -6.29 8.74
CA TYR A 67 7.67 -5.99 9.49
C TYR A 67 7.42 -4.99 10.63
N ARG A 68 6.67 -3.90 10.42
CA ARG A 68 6.32 -2.96 11.51
C ARG A 68 5.47 -3.64 12.57
N MET A 69 4.41 -4.35 12.19
CA MET A 69 3.53 -5.01 13.15
C MET A 69 4.28 -6.11 13.93
N TRP A 70 5.14 -6.91 13.27
CA TRP A 70 6.02 -7.85 13.94
C TRP A 70 7.05 -7.15 14.84
N ALA A 71 7.68 -6.08 14.36
CA ALA A 71 8.71 -5.35 15.10
C ALA A 71 8.13 -4.59 16.30
N THR A 72 6.93 -4.01 16.19
CA THR A 72 6.18 -3.43 17.32
C THR A 72 5.77 -4.51 18.31
N ARG A 73 5.20 -5.63 17.84
CA ARG A 73 4.81 -6.76 18.70
C ARG A 73 6.00 -7.42 19.40
N THR A 74 7.19 -7.37 18.80
CA THR A 74 8.42 -7.91 19.38
C THR A 74 9.31 -6.85 20.05
N GLY A 75 8.84 -5.60 20.16
CA GLY A 75 9.53 -4.52 20.86
C GLY A 75 10.81 -4.01 20.20
N ARG A 76 11.01 -4.27 18.90
CA ARG A 76 12.20 -3.89 18.13
C ARG A 76 12.15 -2.49 17.54
N ILE A 77 10.95 -1.92 17.40
CA ILE A 77 10.74 -0.51 17.02
C ILE A 77 9.72 0.12 17.97
N SER A 78 9.98 1.34 18.42
CA SER A 78 8.99 2.15 19.15
C SER A 78 7.99 2.76 18.15
N PRO A 79 6.72 2.99 18.53
CA PRO A 79 5.76 3.68 17.69
C PRO A 79 6.34 5.01 17.21
N SER A 80 6.18 5.31 15.91
CA SER A 80 6.86 6.42 15.25
C SER A 80 6.34 7.77 15.74
N VAL A 81 7.20 8.78 15.63
CA VAL A 81 7.04 10.21 15.99
C VAL A 81 5.71 10.87 15.60
N GLU A 82 4.87 10.27 14.78
CA GLU A 82 3.52 10.77 14.48
C GLU A 82 2.55 10.69 15.68
N ASP A 83 2.79 9.79 16.65
CA ASP A 83 2.15 9.76 17.97
C ASP A 83 2.52 11.00 18.84
N ARG A 84 3.55 11.76 18.47
CA ARG A 84 4.10 12.85 19.27
C ARG A 84 3.31 14.15 19.14
N TYR A 85 2.54 14.31 18.06
CA TYR A 85 1.72 15.50 17.80
C TYR A 85 0.53 15.65 18.76
N ASP A 86 0.20 14.61 19.54
CA ASP A 86 -0.82 14.71 20.60
C ASP A 86 -0.28 15.44 21.86
N HIS A 87 1.03 15.67 21.95
CA HIS A 87 1.67 16.26 23.13
C HIS A 87 2.17 17.71 22.95
N ASP A 88 1.96 18.32 21.78
CA ASP A 88 2.28 19.74 21.50
C ASP A 88 1.32 20.73 22.23
N VAL A 89 0.50 20.24 23.17
CA VAL A 89 -0.44 21.08 23.96
C VAL A 89 0.22 21.66 25.22
N ASP A 90 1.35 21.14 25.67
CA ASP A 90 2.06 21.67 26.85
C ASP A 90 3.23 22.61 26.51
N GLU A 91 3.39 23.00 25.23
CA GLU A 91 4.25 24.12 24.81
C GLU A 91 3.55 25.48 25.08
N LEU A 92 3.01 25.67 26.30
CA LEU A 92 2.42 26.95 26.74
C LEU A 92 2.50 27.20 28.26
N MET A 93 3.42 26.56 28.99
CA MET A 93 3.79 27.03 30.34
C MET A 93 5.30 26.88 30.55
N ALA A 94 6.03 27.82 29.94
CA ALA A 94 7.32 28.28 30.44
C ALA A 94 7.18 28.93 31.83
#